data_AF-A0ABD3FY40-F1
#
_entry.id   AF-A0ABD3FY40-F1
#
_cell.length_a   1.000
_cell.length_b   1.000
_cell.length_c   1.000
_cell.angle_alpha   90.00
_cell.angle_beta   90.00
_cell.angle_gamma   90.00
#
_symmetry.space_group_name_H-M   'P 1'
#
loop_
_entity.id
_entity.type
_entity.pdbx_description
1 polymer ?
#
loop_
_entity_poly.entity_id
_entity_poly.type
_entity_poly.pdbx_seq_one_letter_code
_entity_poly.pdbx_strand_id
1 'polypeptide(L)'
;MIPGCEKKTSVGAKTTKPDAFKQLAEHLRSASKTPGLQLLSVDSMKRRWNTYKAKFTRTLNIKKSETGMGLTSKEIQAGFPQN
;
A
#
# COMPACT_ATOMS: atom_id res chain seq x y z
N MET A 1 24.49 3.99 -2.63
CA MET A 1 23.39 3.26 -3.30
C MET A 1 23.03 2.08 -2.39
N ILE A 2 21.86 2.07 -1.73
CA ILE A 2 21.11 0.82 -1.61
C ILE A 2 20.03 0.96 -2.70
N PRO A 3 20.34 0.53 -3.93
CA PRO A 3 19.36 0.37 -4.97
C PRO A 3 18.42 -0.78 -4.57
N GLY A 4 17.21 -0.77 -5.13
CA GLY A 4 16.11 -1.67 -4.77
C GLY A 4 16.56 -3.08 -4.36
N CYS A 5 16.18 -3.47 -3.14
CA CYS A 5 16.44 -4.77 -2.57
C CYS A 5 16.14 -5.91 -3.58
N GLU A 6 17.18 -6.52 -4.13
CA GLU A 6 17.08 -7.59 -5.14
C GLU A 6 16.56 -8.91 -4.56
N LYS A 7 16.57 -9.04 -3.23
CA LYS A 7 16.00 -10.18 -2.51
C LYS A 7 14.49 -10.05 -2.48
N LYS A 8 13.84 -10.43 -3.59
CA LYS A 8 12.40 -10.70 -3.57
C LYS A 8 12.15 -11.75 -2.51
N THR A 9 11.37 -11.42 -1.49
CA THR A 9 10.82 -12.42 -0.58
C THR A 9 10.10 -13.45 -1.44
N SER A 10 10.54 -14.72 -1.35
CA SER A 10 9.77 -15.82 -1.92
C SER A 10 8.35 -15.68 -1.40
N VAL A 11 7.40 -15.41 -2.28
CA VAL A 11 6.00 -15.32 -1.90
C VAL A 11 5.65 -16.74 -1.51
N GLY A 12 5.57 -17.00 -0.20
CA GLY A 12 5.35 -18.33 0.34
C GLY A 12 4.07 -18.97 -0.18
N ALA A 13 3.78 -20.18 0.30
CA ALA A 13 2.55 -20.90 -0.06
C ALA A 13 1.33 -19.98 0.00
N LYS A 14 0.36 -20.20 -0.91
CA LYS A 14 -0.89 -19.43 -0.97
C LYS A 14 -1.53 -19.43 0.41
N THR A 15 -1.44 -18.30 1.11
CA THR A 15 -2.10 -18.12 2.40
C THR A 15 -3.24 -17.13 2.27
N THR A 16 -4.22 -17.28 3.15
CA THR A 16 -5.35 -16.37 3.21
C THR A 16 -4.89 -15.03 3.79
N LYS A 17 -5.50 -13.91 3.37
CA LYS A 17 -5.22 -12.58 3.94
C LYS A 17 -5.23 -12.54 5.48
N PRO A 18 -6.22 -13.12 6.20
CA PRO A 18 -6.21 -13.09 7.66
C PRO A 18 -5.02 -13.86 8.25
N ASP A 19 -4.67 -15.00 7.65
CA ASP A 19 -3.51 -15.78 8.09
C ASP A 19 -2.19 -15.02 7.88
N ALA A 20 -2.05 -14.32 6.75
CA ALA A 20 -0.90 -13.45 6.50
C ALA A 20 -0.77 -12.32 7.55
N PHE A 21 -1.89 -11.70 7.96
CA PHE A 21 -1.85 -10.69 9.02
C PHE A 21 -1.49 -11.29 10.38
N LYS A 22 -1.92 -12.51 10.66
CA LYS A 22 -1.55 -13.23 11.88
C LYS A 22 -0.05 -13.54 11.92
N GLN A 23 0.48 -14.14 10.86
CA GLN A 23 1.92 -14.43 10.75
C GLN A 23 2.77 -13.15 10.88
N LEU A 24 2.33 -12.06 10.25
CA LEU A 24 3.03 -10.77 10.33
C LEU A 24 3.00 -10.19 11.75
N ALA A 25 1.88 -10.30 12.47
CA ALA A 25 1.78 -9.83 13.85
C ALA A 25 2.72 -10.63 14.78
N GLU A 26 2.73 -11.95 14.63
CA GLU A 26 3.62 -12.84 15.40
C GLU A 26 5.10 -12.55 15.11
N HIS A 27 5.45 -12.36 13.84
CA HIS A 27 6.80 -11.99 13.44
C HIS A 27 7.23 -10.63 13.98
N LEU A 28 6.37 -9.60 13.92
CA LEU A 28 6.68 -8.28 14.47
C LEU A 28 6.83 -8.31 15.98
N ARG A 29 6.07 -9.15 16.68
CA ARG A 29 6.19 -9.34 18.12
C ARG A 29 7.54 -9.94 18.52
N SER A 30 8.06 -10.89 17.75
CA SER A 30 9.31 -11.59 18.08
C SER A 30 10.56 -10.89 17.54
N ALA A 31 10.49 -10.29 16.35
CA ALA A 31 11.66 -9.78 15.63
C ALA A 31 11.87 -8.27 15.76
N SER A 32 10.86 -7.50 16.16
CA SER A 32 11.00 -6.04 16.19
C SER A 32 11.73 -5.56 17.45
N LYS A 33 12.70 -4.65 17.26
CA LYS A 33 13.33 -3.90 18.37
C LYS A 33 12.52 -2.66 18.78
N THR A 34 11.46 -2.33 18.03
CA THR A 34 10.62 -1.15 18.29
C THR A 34 9.42 -1.55 19.15
N PRO A 35 9.28 -1.02 20.38
CA PRO A 35 8.23 -1.44 21.31
C PRO A 35 6.81 -1.32 20.71
N GLY A 36 6.55 -0.24 19.98
CA GLY A 36 5.24 -0.01 19.35
C GLY A 36 4.88 -0.99 18.23
N LEU A 37 5.85 -1.68 17.63
CA LEU A 37 5.60 -2.72 16.62
C LEU A 37 5.30 -4.08 17.25
N GLN A 38 5.83 -4.36 18.44
CA GLN A 38 5.57 -5.60 19.16
C GLN A 38 4.13 -5.69 19.69
N LEU A 39 3.49 -4.54 19.91
CA LEU A 39 2.11 -4.43 20.42
C LEU A 39 1.04 -4.46 19.30
N LEU A 40 1.45 -4.64 18.04
CA LEU A 40 0.49 -4.64 16.94
C LEU A 40 -0.34 -5.92 16.93
N SER A 41 -1.64 -5.75 17.14
CA SER A 41 -2.63 -6.81 16.95
C SER A 41 -2.93 -7.03 15.47
N VAL A 42 -3.52 -8.18 15.15
CA VAL A 42 -4.04 -8.50 13.81
C VAL A 42 -5.06 -7.45 13.33
N ASP A 43 -5.94 -6.98 14.23
CA ASP A 43 -6.92 -5.93 13.93
C ASP A 43 -6.26 -4.59 13.61
N SER A 44 -5.24 -4.20 14.39
CA SER A 44 -4.45 -3.00 14.13
C SER A 44 -3.78 -3.08 12.75
N MET A 45 -3.26 -4.26 12.38
CA MET A 45 -2.65 -4.52 11.07
C MET A 45 -3.66 -4.37 9.93
N LYS A 46 -4.84 -4.97 10.09
CA LYS A 46 -5.94 -4.92 9.10
C LYS A 46 -6.40 -3.48 8.87
N ARG A 47 -6.59 -2.70 9.95
CA ARG A 47 -6.96 -1.27 9.86
C ARG A 47 -5.91 -0.45 9.13
N ARG A 48 -4.62 -0.65 9.46
CA ARG A 48 -3.50 0.03 8.79
C ARG A 48 -3.42 -0.32 7.31
N TRP A 49 -3.55 -1.59 6.97
CA TRP A 49 -3.56 -2.06 5.58
C TRP A 49 -4.70 -1.42 4.78
N ASN A 50 -5.92 -1.40 5.31
CA ASN A 50 -7.07 -0.79 4.65
C ASN A 50 -6.87 0.72 4.44
N THR A 51 -6.33 1.41 5.45
CA THR A 51 -6.01 2.84 5.37
C THR A 51 -4.97 3.11 4.29
N TYR A 52 -3.88 2.33 4.28
CA TYR A 52 -2.85 2.43 3.25
C TYR A 52 -3.43 2.17 1.85
N LYS A 53 -4.20 1.08 1.69
CA LYS A 53 -4.82 0.72 0.42
C LYS A 53 -5.75 1.83 -0.08
N ALA A 54 -6.59 2.40 0.79
CA ALA A 54 -7.47 3.50 0.42
C ALA A 54 -6.68 4.73 -0.07
N LYS A 55 -5.62 5.12 0.65
CA LYS A 55 -4.73 6.21 0.21
C LYS A 55 -4.03 5.89 -1.11
N PHE A 56 -3.52 4.68 -1.26
CA PHE A 56 -2.84 4.22 -2.47
C PHE A 56 -3.79 4.20 -3.68
N THR A 57 -5.01 3.69 -3.52
CA THR A 57 -6.02 3.72 -4.58
C THR A 57 -6.41 5.15 -4.93
N ARG A 58 -6.57 6.03 -3.93
CA ARG A 58 -6.84 7.45 -4.18
C ARG A 58 -5.72 8.11 -4.98
N THR A 59 -4.45 7.93 -4.59
CA THR A 59 -3.32 8.51 -5.32
C THR A 59 -3.14 7.91 -6.70
N LEU A 60 -3.39 6.60 -6.85
CA LEU A 60 -3.34 5.93 -8.15
C LEU A 60 -4.44 6.44 -9.08
N ASN A 61 -5.63 6.73 -8.57
CA ASN A 61 -6.71 7.32 -9.35
C ASN A 61 -6.44 8.78 -9.69
N ILE A 62 -5.90 9.57 -8.76
CA ILE A 62 -5.46 10.96 -9.02
C ILE A 62 -4.42 10.98 -10.14
N LYS A 63 -3.39 10.12 -10.08
CA LYS A 63 -2.38 9.99 -11.15
C LYS A 63 -2.91 9.48 -12.48
N LYS A 64 -4.05 8.78 -12.48
CA LYS A 64 -4.72 8.35 -13.72
C LYS A 64 -5.59 9.46 -14.29
N SER A 65 -6.16 10.29 -13.43
CA SER A 65 -6.96 11.44 -13.81
C SER A 65 -6.07 12.58 -14.30
N GLU A 66 -5.02 12.95 -13.57
CA GLU A 66 -4.00 13.88 -14.03
C GLU A 66 -3.15 13.21 -15.10
N THR A 67 -3.38 13.55 -16.36
CA THR A 67 -2.21 13.67 -17.23
C THR A 67 -1.24 14.62 -16.56
N GLY A 68 0.07 14.38 -16.67
CA GLY A 68 1.12 15.10 -15.94
C GLY A 68 1.19 16.63 -16.13
N MET A 69 0.13 17.24 -16.68
CA MET A 69 -0.13 18.66 -16.85
C MET A 69 -1.33 19.16 -16.01
N GLY A 70 -1.90 18.34 -15.11
CA GLY A 70 -3.03 18.74 -14.24
C GLY A 70 -4.41 18.70 -14.92
N LEU A 71 -4.50 18.08 -16.10
CA LEU A 71 -5.74 17.95 -16.87
C LEU A 71 -6.28 16.52 -16.79
N THR A 72 -7.61 16.40 -16.69
CA THR A 72 -8.31 15.11 -16.78
C THR A 72 -8.24 14.55 -18.21
N SER A 73 -8.29 13.21 -18.36
CA SER A 73 -8.35 12.59 -19.69
C SER A 73 -9.53 13.08 -20.55
N LYS A 74 -10.62 13.51 -19.90
CA LYS A 74 -11.78 14.12 -20.57
C LYS A 74 -11.45 15.52 -21.11
N GLU A 75 -10.73 16.33 -20.36
CA GLU A 75 -10.29 17.67 -20.79
C GLU A 75 -9.28 17.60 -21.95
N ILE A 76 -8.44 16.57 -22.00
CA ILE A 76 -7.58 16.31 -23.16
C ILE A 76 -8.39 15.89 -24.38
N GLN A 77 -9.33 14.96 -24.20
CA GLN A 77 -10.16 14.48 -25.30
C GLN A 77 -11.09 15.58 -25.84
N ALA A 78 -11.49 16.53 -24.99
CA ALA A 78 -12.29 17.70 -25.35
C ALA A 78 -11.44 18.88 -25.90
N GLY A 79 -10.11 18.78 -25.87
CA GLY A 79 -9.19 19.77 -26.43
C GLY A 79 -8.83 20.94 -25.50
N PHE A 80 -9.59 21.23 -24.44
CA PHE A 80 -9.32 22.28 -23.44
C PHE A 80 -10.11 22.03 -22.12
N PRO A 81 -9.65 22.56 -20.97
CA PRO A 81 -10.36 22.45 -19.69
C PRO A 81 -11.70 23.20 -19.75
N GLN A 82 -12.80 22.49 -19.48
CA GLN A 82 -14.09 23.12 -19.20
C GLN A 82 -14.12 23.45 -17.70
N ASN A 83 -14.03 24.76 -17.41
CA ASN A 83 -14.13 25.38 -16.07
C ASN A 83 -15.08 24.68 -15.10
#